data_AF-A0A6A3NPE1-F1
#
_entry.id   AF-A0A6A3NPE1-F1
#
_cell.length_a   1.000
_cell.length_b   1.000
_cell.length_c   1.000
_cell.angle_alpha   90.00
_cell.angle_beta   90.00
_cell.angle_gamma   90.00
#
_symmetry.space_group_name_H-M   'P 1'
#
loop_
_entity.id
_entity.type
_entity.pdbx_description
1 polymer ?
#
loop_
_entity_poly.entity_id
_entity_poly.type
_entity_poly.pdbx_seq_one_letter_code
_entity_poly.pdbx_strand_id
1 'polypeptide(L)'
;MSDSAITRGKNLASSPPALGPIDAHQGSQDRSARFCKELLRSRLQQIEAMEEKLEKVTKYSMKLLNAQEELAMMLSREKEDTISLAAAAGAPAHDVGYVMSYVVALEQCCKILLDNSHRRSDSNAARYSRGRGRLVGDPRRSRQ
;
A
#
# COMPACT_ATOMS: atom_id res chain seq x y z
N MET A 1 32.45 11.92 115.55
CA MET A 1 31.27 12.36 114.77
C MET A 1 31.78 13.51 113.90
N SER A 2 32.54 13.20 112.85
CA SER A 2 32.09 12.82 111.49
C SER A 2 31.36 14.03 110.87
N ASP A 3 31.91 14.70 109.86
CA ASP A 3 32.04 14.14 108.51
C ASP A 3 33.26 14.57 107.68
N SER A 4 33.49 13.72 106.68
CA SER A 4 34.70 13.48 105.90
C SER A 4 34.82 14.29 104.59
N ALA A 5 36.06 14.28 104.08
CA ALA A 5 36.52 14.65 102.74
C ALA A 5 35.83 13.89 101.58
N ILE A 6 36.21 14.25 100.31
CA ILE A 6 36.03 13.59 98.97
C ILE A 6 35.20 14.49 98.02
N THR A 7 35.52 14.85 96.76
CA THR A 7 36.51 14.47 95.69
C THR A 7 36.49 15.57 94.61
N ARG A 8 37.61 16.11 94.11
CA ARG A 8 38.40 15.70 92.92
C ARG A 8 37.64 15.07 91.73
N GLY A 9 37.35 15.91 90.73
CA GLY A 9 37.57 15.60 89.30
C GLY A 9 36.41 15.01 88.49
N LYS A 10 36.02 15.70 87.41
CA LYS A 10 35.89 15.12 86.05
C LYS A 10 35.55 16.20 85.01
N ASN A 11 36.46 16.37 84.06
CA ASN A 11 36.22 16.99 82.76
C ASN A 11 35.10 16.23 82.05
N LEU A 12 34.05 16.94 81.61
CA LEU A 12 33.14 16.46 80.59
C LEU A 12 33.22 17.46 79.43
N ALA A 13 34.14 17.17 78.52
CA ALA A 13 34.04 17.68 77.16
C ALA A 13 32.71 17.16 76.60
N SER A 14 31.78 18.07 76.32
CA SER A 14 30.58 17.76 75.56
C SER A 14 31.00 17.39 74.14
N SER A 15 31.10 16.10 73.87
CA SER A 15 31.15 15.57 72.51
C SER A 15 29.89 16.03 71.77
N PRO A 16 29.99 16.51 70.51
CA PRO A 16 28.81 16.75 69.69
C PRO A 16 28.08 15.41 69.46
N PRO A 17 26.75 15.40 69.34
CA PRO A 17 26.05 14.20 68.91
C PRO A 17 26.55 13.81 67.52
N ALA A 18 27.19 12.64 67.42
CA ALA A 18 27.50 12.01 66.16
C ALA A 18 26.18 11.66 65.46
N LEU A 19 25.74 12.51 64.54
CA LEU A 19 24.77 12.15 63.51
C LEU A 19 25.40 11.01 62.69
N GLY A 20 24.94 9.79 62.93
CA GLY A 20 25.44 8.60 62.26
C GLY A 20 25.09 8.59 60.75
N PRO A 21 25.77 7.78 59.92
CA PRO A 21 25.60 7.72 58.45
C PRO A 21 24.26 7.17 57.95
N ILE A 22 23.30 6.91 58.85
CA ILE A 22 22.12 6.08 58.58
C ILE A 22 21.11 6.81 57.66
N ASP A 23 20.98 8.14 57.80
CA ASP A 23 20.01 8.92 57.02
C ASP A 23 20.42 9.13 55.55
N ALA A 24 21.72 9.15 55.25
CA ALA A 24 22.23 9.39 53.90
C ALA A 24 21.98 8.19 52.97
N HIS A 25 22.10 6.96 53.48
CA HIS A 25 21.86 5.75 52.72
C HIS A 25 20.37 5.52 52.43
N GLN A 26 19.49 5.78 53.40
CA GLN A 26 18.03 5.72 53.20
C GLN A 26 17.54 6.76 52.20
N GLY A 27 18.01 8.01 52.32
CA GLY A 27 17.66 9.07 51.35
C GLY A 27 18.14 8.80 49.93
N SER A 28 19.27 8.09 49.76
CA SER A 28 19.78 7.65 48.45
C SER A 28 18.92 6.54 47.84
N GLN A 29 18.52 5.55 48.64
CA GLN A 29 17.68 4.44 48.19
C GLN A 29 16.26 4.91 47.81
N ASP A 30 15.68 5.84 48.56
CA ASP A 30 14.37 6.43 48.23
C ASP A 30 14.40 7.29 46.97
N ARG A 31 15.54 7.93 46.68
CA ARG A 31 15.72 8.69 45.43
C ARG A 31 15.85 7.75 44.23
N SER A 32 16.62 6.67 44.34
CA SER A 32 16.75 5.70 43.26
C SER A 32 15.43 4.97 42.98
N ALA A 33 14.68 4.60 44.02
CA ALA A 33 13.37 3.98 43.88
C ALA A 33 12.37 4.91 43.16
N ARG A 34 12.35 6.21 43.51
CA ARG A 34 11.53 7.21 42.82
C ARG A 34 11.94 7.38 41.36
N PHE A 35 13.24 7.46 41.08
CA PHE A 35 13.74 7.55 39.71
C PHE A 35 13.34 6.33 38.87
N CYS A 36 13.54 5.12 39.38
CA CYS A 36 13.12 3.89 38.69
C CYS A 36 11.60 3.88 38.43
N LYS A 37 10.79 4.34 39.39
CA LYS A 37 9.33 4.41 39.23
C LYS A 37 8.92 5.35 38.10
N GLU A 38 9.51 6.55 38.02
CA GLU A 38 9.20 7.49 36.95
C GLU A 38 9.70 6.98 35.58
N LEU A 39 10.87 6.34 35.54
CA LEU A 39 11.37 5.72 34.32
C LEU A 39 10.43 4.63 33.81
N LEU A 40 9.95 3.76 34.70
CA LEU A 40 8.98 2.72 34.36
C LEU A 40 7.66 3.31 33.86
N ARG A 41 7.14 4.36 34.49
CA ARG A 41 5.93 5.05 34.01
C ARG A 41 6.12 5.66 32.64
N SER A 42 7.24 6.35 32.41
CA SER A 42 7.56 6.92 31.11
C SER A 42 7.65 5.85 30.02
N ARG A 43 8.27 4.70 30.34
CA ARG A 43 8.33 3.56 29.41
C ARG A 43 6.96 2.95 29.14
N LEU A 44 6.12 2.80 30.15
CA LEU A 44 4.75 2.30 29.98
C LEU A 44 3.95 3.21 29.05
N GLN A 45 3.97 4.52 29.27
CA GLN A 45 3.31 5.49 28.40
C GLN A 45 3.82 5.45 26.96
N GLN A 46 5.13 5.22 26.77
CA GLN A 46 5.70 5.06 25.44
C GLN A 46 5.20 3.79 24.75
N ILE A 47 5.07 2.69 25.48
CA ILE A 47 4.53 1.42 24.96
C ILE A 47 3.06 1.60 24.56
N GLU A 48 2.23 2.19 25.43
CA GLU A 48 0.82 2.46 25.14
C GLU A 48 0.66 3.33 23.88
N ALA A 49 1.48 4.37 23.73
CA ALA A 49 1.47 5.21 22.54
C ALA A 49 1.92 4.47 21.26
N MET A 50 2.81 3.48 21.39
CA MET A 50 3.21 2.62 20.27
C MET A 50 2.11 1.62 19.91
N GLU A 51 1.41 1.06 20.89
CA GLU A 51 0.27 0.16 20.68
C GLU A 51 -0.86 0.87 19.93
N GLU A 52 -1.21 2.10 20.32
CA GLU A 52 -2.23 2.90 19.60
C GLU A 52 -1.82 3.17 18.14
N LYS A 53 -0.53 3.45 17.89
CA LYS A 53 -0.02 3.63 16.52
C LYS A 53 -0.11 2.33 15.73
N LEU A 54 0.22 1.20 16.34
CA LEU A 54 0.15 -0.10 15.69
C LEU A 54 -1.28 -0.48 15.33
N GLU A 55 -2.24 -0.19 16.21
CA GLU A 55 -3.66 -0.39 15.93
C GLU A 55 -4.12 0.43 14.71
N LYS A 56 -3.73 1.71 14.64
CA LYS A 56 -4.02 2.57 13.48
C LYS A 56 -3.41 2.00 12.20
N VAL A 57 -2.13 1.61 12.23
CA VAL A 57 -1.46 1.01 11.07
C VAL A 57 -2.20 -0.24 10.62
N THR A 58 -2.51 -1.15 11.54
CA THR A 58 -3.23 -2.40 11.24
C THR A 58 -4.59 -2.13 10.58
N LYS A 59 -5.34 -1.16 11.11
CA LYS A 59 -6.63 -0.74 10.52
C LYS A 59 -6.48 -0.22 9.09
N TYR A 60 -5.47 0.61 8.82
CA TYR A 60 -5.23 1.13 7.47
C TYR A 60 -4.68 0.06 6.52
N SER A 61 -3.83 -0.85 7.01
CA SER A 61 -3.36 -2.00 6.23
C SER A 61 -4.51 -2.88 5.78
N MET A 62 -5.50 -3.14 6.64
CA MET A 62 -6.69 -3.91 6.26
C MET A 62 -7.50 -3.19 5.16
N LYS A 63 -7.69 -1.88 5.28
CA LYS A 63 -8.36 -1.09 4.23
C LYS A 63 -7.61 -1.13 2.89
N LEU A 64 -6.28 -1.08 2.95
CA LEU A 64 -5.44 -1.17 1.76
C LEU A 64 -5.58 -2.53 1.07
N LEU A 65 -5.59 -3.63 1.84
CA LEU A 65 -5.80 -4.97 1.30
C LEU A 65 -7.16 -5.09 0.60
N ASN A 66 -8.22 -4.56 1.21
CA ASN A 66 -9.55 -4.57 0.60
C ASN A 66 -9.60 -3.76 -0.70
N ALA A 67 -8.99 -2.57 -0.72
CA ALA A 67 -8.91 -1.75 -1.93
C ALA A 67 -8.07 -2.42 -3.03
N GLN A 68 -7.02 -3.15 -2.65
CA GLN A 68 -6.20 -3.91 -3.58
C GLN A 68 -7.00 -5.08 -4.20
N GLU A 69 -7.82 -5.76 -3.42
CA GLU A 69 -8.72 -6.81 -3.91
C GLU A 69 -9.76 -6.25 -4.89
N GLU A 70 -10.39 -5.12 -4.57
CA GLU A 70 -11.32 -4.42 -5.45
C GLU A 70 -10.66 -4.02 -6.78
N LEU A 71 -9.43 -3.49 -6.72
CA LEU A 71 -8.66 -3.14 -7.90
C LEU A 71 -8.28 -4.36 -8.74
N ALA A 72 -7.93 -5.49 -8.12
CA ALA A 72 -7.66 -6.74 -8.83
C ALA A 72 -8.91 -7.29 -9.55
N MET A 73 -10.08 -7.17 -8.92
CA MET A 73 -11.36 -7.53 -9.56
C MET A 73 -11.66 -6.64 -10.76
N MET A 74 -11.49 -5.31 -10.62
CA MET A 74 -11.71 -4.37 -11.72
C MET A 74 -10.78 -4.66 -12.91
N LEU A 75 -9.49 -4.90 -12.66
CA LEU A 75 -8.52 -5.25 -13.71
C LEU A 75 -8.84 -6.58 -14.40
N SER A 76 -9.29 -7.58 -13.63
CA SER A 76 -9.69 -8.88 -14.18
C SER A 76 -10.87 -8.73 -15.13
N ARG A 77 -11.88 -7.95 -14.73
CA ARG A 77 -13.04 -7.63 -15.56
C ARG A 77 -12.64 -6.85 -16.82
N GLU A 78 -11.80 -5.83 -16.68
CA GLU A 78 -11.33 -5.04 -17.82
C GLU A 78 -10.58 -5.91 -18.85
N LYS A 79 -9.79 -6.87 -18.37
CA LYS A 79 -9.12 -7.87 -19.21
C LYS A 79 -10.13 -8.74 -19.97
N GLU A 80 -11.18 -9.23 -19.31
CA GLU A 80 -12.23 -10.04 -19.95
C GLU A 80 -13.00 -9.25 -21.00
N ASP A 81 -13.35 -8.00 -20.71
CA ASP A 81 -14.02 -7.08 -21.64
C ASP A 81 -13.14 -6.82 -22.87
N THR A 82 -11.84 -6.62 -22.66
CA THR A 82 -10.85 -6.42 -23.73
C THR A 82 -10.69 -7.65 -24.62
N ILE A 83 -10.62 -8.84 -24.05
CA ILE A 83 -10.54 -10.10 -24.82
C ILE A 83 -11.81 -10.29 -25.65
N SER A 84 -12.98 -10.08 -25.05
CA SER A 84 -14.28 -10.22 -25.72
C SER A 84 -14.41 -9.27 -26.89
N LEU A 85 -13.98 -8.02 -26.70
CA LEU A 85 -13.97 -6.99 -27.73
C LEU A 85 -13.01 -7.33 -28.88
N ALA A 86 -11.77 -7.74 -28.56
CA ALA A 86 -10.79 -8.13 -29.57
C ALA A 86 -11.31 -9.31 -30.41
N ALA A 87 -11.92 -10.32 -29.76
CA ALA A 87 -12.53 -11.45 -30.45
C ALA A 87 -13.65 -10.99 -31.40
N ALA A 88 -14.53 -10.07 -30.98
CA ALA A 88 -15.60 -9.53 -31.81
C ALA A 88 -15.09 -8.75 -33.02
N ALA A 89 -13.96 -8.04 -32.88
CA ALA A 89 -13.32 -7.31 -33.97
C ALA A 89 -12.43 -8.18 -34.88
N GLY A 90 -12.19 -9.44 -34.51
CA GLY A 90 -11.19 -10.29 -35.17
C GLY A 90 -9.75 -9.80 -34.97
N ALA A 91 -9.51 -9.05 -33.89
CA ALA A 91 -8.21 -8.54 -33.50
C ALA A 91 -7.46 -9.59 -32.66
N PRO A 92 -6.11 -9.64 -32.72
CA PRO A 92 -5.33 -10.49 -31.83
C PRO A 92 -5.54 -10.06 -30.37
N ALA A 93 -5.98 -10.99 -29.53
CA ALA A 93 -6.36 -10.71 -28.14
C ALA A 93 -5.15 -10.61 -27.18
N HIS A 94 -3.93 -10.87 -27.64
CA HIS A 94 -2.76 -11.04 -26.78
C HIS A 94 -1.53 -10.32 -27.34
N ASP A 95 -1.05 -9.32 -26.60
CA ASP A 95 0.35 -8.89 -26.63
C ASP A 95 1.04 -9.44 -25.37
N VAL A 96 2.22 -10.02 -25.53
CA VAL A 96 2.89 -10.83 -24.50
C VAL A 96 3.62 -9.88 -23.54
N GLY A 97 2.90 -9.31 -22.57
CA GLY A 97 3.55 -8.63 -21.43
C GLY A 97 2.72 -7.57 -20.72
N TYR A 98 1.68 -7.02 -21.36
CA TYR A 98 0.84 -5.97 -20.76
C TYR A 98 -0.64 -6.16 -21.10
N VAL A 99 -1.51 -6.02 -20.11
CA VAL A 99 -2.96 -5.96 -20.33
C VAL A 99 -3.26 -4.61 -20.96
N MET A 100 -3.72 -4.62 -22.21
CA MET A 100 -4.22 -3.43 -22.88
C MET A 100 -5.45 -2.92 -22.12
N SER A 101 -5.55 -1.62 -21.86
CA SER A 101 -6.78 -1.07 -21.28
C SER A 101 -7.93 -1.18 -22.28
N TYR A 102 -9.14 -1.24 -21.77
CA TYR A 102 -10.34 -1.40 -22.61
C TYR A 102 -10.48 -0.26 -23.63
N VAL A 103 -10.14 0.97 -23.25
CA VAL A 103 -10.19 2.15 -24.13
C VAL A 103 -9.22 2.01 -25.30
N VAL A 104 -7.99 1.55 -25.05
CA VAL A 104 -7.00 1.36 -26.11
C VAL A 104 -7.40 0.19 -27.02
N ALA A 105 -7.96 -0.88 -26.44
CA ALA A 105 -8.51 -1.99 -27.21
C ALA A 105 -9.66 -1.55 -28.13
N LEU A 106 -10.57 -0.70 -27.63
CA LEU A 106 -11.64 -0.08 -28.44
C LEU A 106 -11.08 0.72 -29.61
N GLU A 107 -10.08 1.57 -29.37
CA GLU A 107 -9.49 2.37 -30.43
C GLU A 107 -8.87 1.48 -31.53
N GLN A 108 -8.16 0.42 -31.15
CA GLN A 108 -7.59 -0.54 -32.10
C GLN A 108 -8.68 -1.29 -32.88
N CYS A 109 -9.75 -1.72 -32.20
CA CYS A 109 -10.87 -2.38 -32.86
C CYS A 109 -11.55 -1.46 -33.88
N CYS A 110 -11.76 -0.18 -33.55
CA CYS A 110 -12.30 0.81 -34.47
C CYS A 110 -11.42 0.99 -35.72
N LYS A 111 -10.09 1.05 -35.56
CA LYS A 111 -9.14 1.12 -36.68
C LYS A 111 -9.27 -0.10 -37.61
N ILE A 112 -9.30 -1.31 -37.04
CA ILE A 112 -9.45 -2.56 -37.79
C ILE A 112 -10.78 -2.59 -38.56
N LEU A 113 -11.88 -2.16 -37.93
CA LEU A 113 -13.19 -2.13 -38.57
C LEU A 113 -13.24 -1.14 -39.75
N LEU A 114 -12.63 0.04 -39.60
CA LEU A 114 -12.52 1.03 -40.66
C LEU A 114 -11.69 0.50 -41.84
N ASP A 115 -10.53 -0.11 -41.57
CA ASP A 115 -9.68 -0.70 -42.60
C ASP A 115 -10.39 -1.81 -43.37
N ASN A 116 -11.11 -2.68 -42.66
CA ASN A 116 -11.90 -3.76 -43.28
C ASN A 116 -13.05 -3.22 -44.14
N SER A 117 -13.68 -2.11 -43.74
CA SER A 117 -14.74 -1.46 -44.51
C SER A 117 -14.20 -0.88 -45.83
N HIS A 118 -13.00 -0.29 -45.79
CA HIS A 118 -12.34 0.27 -46.96
C HIS A 118 -11.93 -0.84 -47.94
N ARG A 119 -11.24 -1.87 -47.44
CA ARG A 119 -10.83 -3.04 -48.25
C ARG A 119 -12.01 -3.76 -48.91
N ARG A 120 -13.15 -3.88 -48.23
CA ARG A 120 -14.38 -4.46 -48.79
C ARG A 120 -14.95 -3.58 -49.92
N SER A 121 -14.92 -2.26 -49.75
CA SER A 121 -15.40 -1.31 -50.75
C SER A 121 -14.54 -1.36 -52.02
N ASP A 122 -13.21 -1.36 -51.89
CA ASP A 122 -12.28 -1.49 -53.03
C ASP A 122 -12.44 -2.82 -53.76
N SER A 123 -12.60 -3.90 -52.99
CA SER A 123 -12.83 -5.24 -53.54
C SER A 123 -14.15 -5.33 -54.33
N ASN A 124 -15.20 -4.68 -53.83
CA ASN A 124 -16.49 -4.63 -54.52
C ASN A 124 -16.42 -3.78 -55.80
N ALA A 125 -15.73 -2.63 -55.75
CA ALA A 125 -15.48 -1.81 -56.93
C ALA A 125 -14.70 -2.57 -58.01
N ALA A 126 -13.64 -3.30 -57.63
CA ALA A 126 -12.86 -4.14 -58.55
C ALA A 126 -13.69 -5.26 -59.20
N ARG A 127 -14.61 -5.90 -58.44
CA ARG A 127 -15.52 -6.92 -58.99
C ARG A 127 -16.54 -6.31 -59.97
N TYR A 128 -17.09 -5.13 -59.66
CA TYR A 128 -18.01 -4.44 -60.58
C TYR A 128 -17.33 -4.08 -61.90
N SER A 129 -16.08 -3.61 -61.86
CA SER A 129 -15.28 -3.31 -63.06
C SER A 129 -14.97 -4.54 -63.91
N ARG A 130 -14.71 -5.71 -63.30
CA ARG A 130 -14.53 -6.99 -64.04
C ARG A 130 -15.83 -7.54 -64.61
N GLY A 131 -16.97 -7.35 -63.93
CA GLY A 131 -18.28 -7.80 -64.39
C GLY A 131 -18.80 -7.08 -65.64
N ARG A 132 -18.49 -5.78 -65.79
CA ARG A 132 -18.84 -5.01 -67.00
C ARG A 132 -18.01 -5.32 -68.24
N GLY A 133 -16.88 -6.02 -68.11
CA GLY A 133 -16.02 -6.40 -69.25
C GLY A 133 -16.49 -7.61 -70.06
N ARG A 134 -17.59 -8.29 -69.67
CA ARG A 134 -18.11 -9.51 -70.35
C ARG A 134 -19.47 -9.32 -71.04
N LEU A 135 -19.82 -8.11 -71.45
CA LEU A 135 -21.01 -7.85 -72.27
C LEU A 135 -20.69 -6.87 -73.40
N VAL A 136 -19.74 -7.23 -74.26
CA VAL A 136 -19.69 -6.76 -75.65
C VAL A 136 -19.42 -7.98 -76.53
N GLY A 137 -20.43 -8.85 -76.59
CA GLY A 137 -20.53 -9.87 -77.63
C GLY A 137 -21.01 -9.18 -78.90
N ASP A 138 -20.13 -9.16 -79.89
CA ASP A 138 -20.21 -8.56 -81.22
C ASP A 138 -21.57 -8.80 -81.93
N PRO A 139 -22.33 -7.75 -82.32
CA PRO A 139 -23.62 -7.90 -82.99
C PRO A 139 -23.45 -8.06 -84.51
N ARG A 140 -22.61 -8.97 -85.00
CA ARG A 140 -22.53 -9.30 -86.45
C ARG A 140 -22.11 -10.75 -86.73
N ARG A 141 -23.09 -11.66 -86.76
CA ARG A 141 -23.08 -12.87 -87.63
C ARG A 141 -24.53 -13.06 -88.11
N SER A 142 -24.92 -12.37 -89.18
CA SER A 142 -24.99 -12.92 -90.56
C SER A 142 -25.81 -14.21 -90.57
N ARG A 143 -27.12 -14.16 -90.83
CA ARG A 143 -27.69 -14.39 -92.17
C ARG A 143 -26.85 -15.36 -93.00
N GLN A 144 -27.18 -16.64 -92.93
CA GLN A 144 -27.54 -17.52 -94.05
C GLN A 144 -28.11 -18.82 -93.50
#